data_AF-A0A2V7ELY2-F1
#
_entry.id   AF-A0A2V7ELY2-F1
#
_cell.length_a   1.000
_cell.length_b   1.000
_cell.length_c   1.000
_cell.angle_alpha   90.00
_cell.angle_beta   90.00
_cell.angle_gamma   90.00
#
_symmetry.space_group_name_H-M   'P 1'
#
loop_
_entity.id
_entity.type
_entity.pdbx_description
1 polymer ?
#
loop_
_entity_poly.entity_id
_entity_poly.type
_entity_poly.pdbx_seq_one_letter_code
_entity_poly.pdbx_strand_id
1 'polypeptide(L)'
;MAHRLTLLTLLGLSRSLVALSSPHETFSTSPSRARAIVRDGDAANPPVLVNISKLPKTVEVNLTAAVTTLSLQPGVTSEVFAYNGHVPGPTLDVREGDHVIIHFKNNLPEPTTVHWHGIHLPVESDGSPFQPIAPGETHDYAFTVRPGTAGTYWYHPHPDRRTGFAIG
;
A
#
# COMPACT_ATOMS: atom_id res chain seq x y z
N MET A 1 -26.49 1.40 -16.64
CA MET A 1 -25.06 1.61 -16.96
C MET A 1 -24.32 1.62 -15.64
N ALA A 2 -23.32 0.75 -15.45
CA ALA A 2 -22.60 0.65 -14.18
C ALA A 2 -21.35 1.55 -14.24
N HIS A 3 -21.27 2.53 -13.35
CA HIS A 3 -20.15 3.47 -13.26
C HIS A 3 -19.10 2.91 -12.27
N ARG A 4 -17.82 3.02 -12.65
CA ARG A 4 -16.65 2.35 -12.05
C ARG A 4 -15.87 3.31 -11.15
N LEU A 5 -15.27 2.82 -10.07
CA LEU A 5 -14.39 3.58 -9.17
C LEU A 5 -12.94 3.08 -9.31
N THR A 6 -11.98 3.98 -9.48
CA THR A 6 -10.55 3.62 -9.59
C THR A 6 -9.75 4.39 -8.54
N LEU A 7 -8.95 3.71 -7.70
CA LEU A 7 -8.00 4.36 -6.78
C LEU A 7 -6.54 4.18 -7.24
N LEU A 8 -5.77 5.27 -7.33
CA LEU A 8 -4.32 5.23 -7.62
C LEU A 8 -3.47 5.69 -6.43
N THR A 9 -2.22 5.26 -6.33
CA THR A 9 -1.22 5.71 -5.31
C THR A 9 -0.24 6.72 -5.90
N LEU A 10 0.20 7.72 -5.11
CA LEU A 10 1.22 8.72 -5.48
C LEU A 10 2.65 8.28 -5.10
N LEU A 11 3.66 8.57 -5.95
CA LEU A 11 5.09 8.35 -5.69
C LEU A 11 5.77 9.60 -5.10
N GLY A 12 6.67 9.42 -4.12
CA GLY A 12 7.65 10.42 -3.67
C GLY A 12 9.09 10.05 -4.02
N LEU A 13 9.98 11.04 -4.14
CA LEU A 13 11.39 10.89 -4.52
C LEU A 13 12.29 10.53 -3.33
N SER A 14 13.00 9.42 -3.43
CA SER A 14 14.08 8.99 -2.52
C SER A 14 15.38 9.80 -2.71
N ARG A 15 16.09 10.07 -1.61
CA ARG A 15 17.46 10.62 -1.58
C ARG A 15 18.49 9.49 -1.46
N SER A 16 19.45 9.44 -2.38
CA SER A 16 20.57 8.48 -2.39
C SER A 16 21.60 8.76 -1.27
N LEU A 17 21.99 7.72 -0.53
CA LEU A 17 23.17 7.72 0.34
C LEU A 17 24.25 6.82 -0.28
N VAL A 18 25.42 7.37 -0.58
CA VAL A 18 26.57 6.62 -1.11
C VAL A 18 27.41 6.12 0.07
N ALA A 19 27.59 4.81 0.20
CA ALA A 19 28.52 4.21 1.14
C ALA A 19 29.72 3.61 0.38
N LEU A 20 30.93 4.10 0.64
CA LEU A 20 32.17 3.45 0.20
C LEU A 20 32.42 2.21 1.08
N SER A 21 32.67 1.05 0.48
CA SER A 21 33.06 -0.17 1.18
C SER A 21 34.57 -0.42 1.06
N SER A 22 35.18 -0.86 2.16
CA SER A 22 36.45 -1.59 2.19
C SER A 22 36.19 -2.98 2.79
N PRO A 23 36.92 -4.04 2.37
CA PRO A 23 36.53 -5.41 2.66
C PRO A 23 37.11 -5.90 3.99
N HIS A 24 36.24 -6.37 4.89
CA HIS A 24 36.59 -7.48 5.76
C HIS A 24 35.37 -8.37 5.93
N GLU A 25 35.47 -9.57 5.35
CA GLU A 25 34.50 -10.64 5.50
C GLU A 25 34.44 -11.10 6.96
N THR A 26 33.24 -11.19 7.51
CA THR A 26 32.89 -12.20 8.52
C THR A 26 31.49 -12.71 8.18
N PHE A 27 31.42 -13.99 7.83
CA PHE A 27 30.19 -14.69 7.47
C PHE A 27 29.40 -14.99 8.75
N SER A 28 28.22 -14.40 8.90
CA SER A 28 27.24 -14.76 9.93
C SER A 28 25.90 -15.02 9.25
N THR A 29 25.46 -16.27 9.28
CA THR A 29 24.25 -16.74 8.62
C THR A 29 23.01 -16.38 9.45
N SER A 30 22.44 -15.21 9.15
CA SER A 30 21.08 -14.85 9.56
C SER A 30 20.08 -15.31 8.48
N PRO A 31 18.92 -15.88 8.82
CA PRO A 31 17.98 -16.37 7.82
C PRO A 31 17.46 -15.20 6.96
N SER A 32 17.75 -15.29 5.67
CA SER A 32 17.30 -14.39 4.61
C SER A 32 15.79 -14.21 4.68
N ARG A 33 15.32 -13.04 5.15
CA ARG A 33 13.99 -12.55 4.78
C ARG A 33 14.08 -12.25 3.28
N ALA A 34 13.40 -13.06 2.47
CA ALA A 34 13.31 -12.84 1.04
C ALA A 34 12.89 -11.40 0.77
N ARG A 35 13.83 -10.58 0.27
CA ARG A 35 13.55 -9.22 -0.18
C ARG A 35 12.84 -9.34 -1.52
N ALA A 36 11.56 -8.99 -1.55
CA ALA A 36 10.83 -8.90 -2.81
C ALA A 36 11.46 -7.77 -3.64
N ILE A 37 11.86 -8.08 -4.87
CA ILE A 37 12.22 -7.08 -5.88
C ILE A 37 10.90 -6.50 -6.38
N VAL A 38 10.77 -5.17 -6.43
CA VAL A 38 9.62 -4.53 -7.08
C VAL A 38 9.52 -5.05 -8.50
N ARG A 39 8.38 -5.62 -8.86
CA ARG A 39 8.03 -5.78 -10.28
C ARG A 39 7.80 -4.38 -10.78
N ASP A 40 8.70 -3.87 -11.61
CA ASP A 40 8.56 -2.59 -12.30
C ASP A 40 7.17 -2.61 -12.95
N GLY A 41 6.21 -1.99 -12.27
CA GLY A 41 4.85 -1.92 -12.74
C GLY A 41 4.87 -0.93 -13.88
N ASP A 42 4.16 -1.22 -14.97
CA ASP A 42 3.76 -0.15 -15.87
C ASP A 42 3.06 0.92 -15.01
N ALA A 43 3.71 2.05 -14.78
CA ALA A 43 3.15 3.12 -13.94
C ALA A 43 1.82 3.63 -14.50
N ALA A 44 1.57 3.43 -15.81
CA ALA A 44 0.29 3.73 -16.44
C ALA A 44 -0.79 2.69 -16.12
N ASN A 45 -0.41 1.47 -15.73
CA ASN A 45 -1.32 0.35 -15.45
C ASN A 45 -0.90 -0.40 -14.17
N PRO A 46 -1.10 0.19 -12.98
CA PRO A 46 -0.91 -0.50 -11.71
C PRO A 46 -1.74 -1.80 -11.65
N PRO A 47 -1.24 -2.86 -11.00
CA PRO A 47 -1.99 -4.11 -10.84
C PRO A 47 -3.29 -3.85 -10.08
N VAL A 48 -4.38 -4.54 -10.44
CA VAL A 48 -5.66 -4.41 -9.71
C VAL A 48 -5.70 -5.43 -8.57
N LEU A 49 -6.18 -5.01 -7.40
CA LEU A 49 -6.43 -5.92 -6.29
C LEU A 49 -7.44 -7.00 -6.70
N VAL A 50 -7.08 -8.25 -6.45
CA VAL A 50 -7.92 -9.40 -6.79
C VAL A 50 -9.04 -9.50 -5.76
N ASN A 51 -10.30 -9.40 -6.21
CA ASN A 51 -11.46 -9.69 -5.38
C ASN A 51 -11.48 -11.19 -5.05
N ILE A 52 -11.32 -11.53 -3.78
CA ILE A 52 -11.37 -12.91 -3.27
C ILE A 52 -12.76 -13.34 -2.82
N SER A 53 -13.72 -12.41 -2.74
CA SER A 53 -15.10 -12.73 -2.37
C SER A 53 -15.85 -13.43 -3.51
N LYS A 54 -16.75 -14.34 -3.12
CA LYS A 54 -17.73 -14.96 -4.04
C LYS A 54 -19.15 -14.42 -3.84
N LEU A 55 -19.33 -13.51 -2.88
CA LEU A 55 -20.63 -12.96 -2.53
C LEU A 55 -21.03 -11.86 -3.52
N PRO A 56 -22.33 -11.76 -3.86
CA PRO A 56 -22.82 -10.68 -4.72
C PRO A 56 -22.58 -9.31 -4.06
N LYS A 57 -22.22 -8.32 -4.89
CA LYS A 57 -21.94 -6.94 -4.44
C LYS A 57 -20.94 -6.85 -3.27
N THR A 58 -20.00 -7.78 -3.21
CA THR A 58 -18.96 -7.80 -2.18
C THR A 58 -17.60 -7.80 -2.85
N VAL A 59 -16.74 -6.89 -2.41
CA VAL A 59 -15.34 -6.83 -2.82
C VAL A 59 -14.49 -7.05 -1.59
N GLU A 60 -13.84 -8.20 -1.51
CA GLU A 60 -12.95 -8.57 -0.41
C GLU A 60 -11.54 -8.70 -0.96
N VAL A 61 -10.56 -8.03 -0.36
CA VAL A 61 -9.20 -7.93 -0.90
C VAL A 61 -8.15 -7.96 0.22
N ASN A 62 -6.93 -8.35 -0.13
CA ASN A 62 -5.77 -8.32 0.76
C ASN A 62 -4.82 -7.18 0.36
N LEU A 63 -4.44 -6.36 1.35
CA LEU A 63 -3.49 -5.27 1.19
C LEU A 63 -2.40 -5.37 2.25
N THR A 64 -1.14 -5.47 1.83
CA THR A 64 0.01 -5.59 2.75
C THR A 64 0.97 -4.45 2.51
N ALA A 65 1.29 -3.67 3.53
CA ALA A 65 2.39 -2.72 3.50
C ALA A 65 3.69 -3.42 3.91
N ALA A 66 4.75 -3.33 3.10
CA ALA A 66 6.04 -3.94 3.40
C ALA A 66 7.20 -3.13 2.79
N VAL A 67 8.40 -3.31 3.36
CA VAL A 67 9.64 -2.81 2.74
C VAL A 67 9.95 -3.65 1.50
N THR A 68 10.26 -2.97 0.39
CA THR A 68 10.66 -3.57 -0.87
C THR A 68 11.85 -2.83 -1.46
N THR A 69 12.45 -3.36 -2.52
CA THR A 69 13.59 -2.73 -3.20
C THR A 69 13.20 -2.27 -4.60
N LEU A 70 13.41 -0.98 -4.88
CA LEU A 70 13.15 -0.34 -6.17
C LEU A 70 14.47 0.11 -6.82
N SER A 71 14.60 -0.08 -8.13
CA SER A 71 15.76 0.35 -8.91
C SER A 71 15.31 1.38 -9.95
N LEU A 72 15.47 2.67 -9.66
CA LEU A 72 15.08 3.74 -10.59
C LEU A 72 16.14 4.01 -11.68
N GLN A 73 17.38 3.61 -11.42
CA GLN A 73 18.50 3.75 -12.35
C GLN A 73 19.33 2.45 -12.34
N PRO A 74 19.89 2.01 -13.49
CA PRO A 74 20.75 0.85 -13.53
C PRO A 74 21.87 0.89 -12.47
N GLY A 75 21.97 -0.17 -11.68
CA GLY A 75 23.01 -0.32 -10.65
C GLY A 75 22.74 0.41 -9.33
N VAL A 76 21.62 1.15 -9.19
CA VAL A 76 21.25 1.85 -7.95
C VAL A 76 19.93 1.31 -7.44
N THR A 77 19.93 0.79 -6.22
CA THR A 77 18.72 0.31 -5.54
C THR A 77 18.40 1.17 -4.31
N SER A 78 17.11 1.35 -4.04
CA SER A 78 16.60 2.04 -2.86
C SER A 78 15.58 1.16 -2.15
N GLU A 79 15.61 1.15 -0.82
CA GLU A 79 14.54 0.58 -0.03
C GLU A 79 13.37 1.55 -0.02
N VAL A 80 12.17 1.04 -0.31
CA VAL A 80 10.93 1.82 -0.35
C VAL A 80 9.83 1.05 0.38
N PHE A 81 8.82 1.76 0.86
CA PHE A 81 7.60 1.12 1.36
C PHE A 81 6.64 0.95 0.20
N ALA A 82 6.01 -0.24 0.12
CA ALA A 82 5.10 -0.56 -0.95
C ALA A 82 3.90 -1.36 -0.46
N TYR A 83 2.79 -1.19 -1.17
CA TYR A 83 1.62 -2.05 -1.02
C TYR A 83 1.72 -3.24 -1.96
N ASN A 84 1.58 -4.45 -1.42
CA ASN A 84 1.71 -5.73 -2.12
C ASN A 84 3.02 -5.87 -2.94
N GLY A 85 4.09 -5.16 -2.54
CA GLY A 85 5.38 -5.19 -3.24
C GLY A 85 5.43 -4.44 -4.57
N HIS A 86 4.42 -3.62 -4.88
CA HIS A 86 4.32 -2.85 -6.11
C HIS A 86 4.49 -1.35 -5.88
N VAL A 87 5.19 -0.70 -6.81
CA VAL A 87 5.29 0.77 -6.92
C VAL A 87 5.03 1.13 -8.39
N PRO A 88 3.94 1.84 -8.73
CA PRO A 88 2.82 2.22 -7.86
C PRO A 88 2.11 1.01 -7.22
N GLY A 89 1.46 1.25 -6.07
CA GLY A 89 0.66 0.25 -5.37
C GLY A 89 -0.56 -0.21 -6.19
N PRO A 90 -1.20 -1.32 -5.81
CA PRO A 90 -2.29 -1.88 -6.59
C PRO A 90 -3.56 -1.01 -6.55
N THR A 91 -4.33 -1.01 -7.64
CA THR A 91 -5.61 -0.33 -7.75
C THR A 91 -6.70 -1.09 -7.01
N LEU A 92 -7.46 -0.42 -6.15
CA LEU A 92 -8.77 -0.91 -5.68
C LEU A 92 -9.85 -0.46 -6.68
N ASP A 93 -10.52 -1.43 -7.31
CA ASP A 93 -11.59 -1.20 -8.28
C ASP A 93 -12.91 -1.74 -7.73
N VAL A 94 -13.87 -0.84 -7.50
CA VAL A 94 -15.15 -1.14 -6.84
C VAL A 94 -16.28 -0.40 -7.55
N ARG A 95 -17.53 -0.79 -7.26
CA ARG A 95 -18.74 -0.17 -7.80
C ARG A 95 -19.60 0.40 -6.68
N GLU A 96 -20.42 1.39 -7.04
CA GLU A 96 -21.43 1.90 -6.13
C GLU A 96 -22.36 0.78 -5.65
N GLY A 97 -22.59 0.73 -4.33
CA GLY A 97 -23.37 -0.31 -3.67
C GLY A 97 -22.58 -1.58 -3.31
N ASP A 98 -21.30 -1.68 -3.66
CA ASP A 98 -20.45 -2.77 -3.18
C ASP A 98 -20.18 -2.62 -1.67
N HIS A 99 -20.22 -3.74 -0.95
CA HIS A 99 -19.66 -3.87 0.38
C HIS A 99 -18.19 -4.26 0.24
N VAL A 100 -17.30 -3.36 0.65
CA VAL A 100 -15.86 -3.50 0.51
C VAL A 100 -15.27 -3.94 1.84
N ILE A 101 -14.42 -4.96 1.81
CA ILE A 101 -13.66 -5.48 2.95
C ILE A 101 -12.19 -5.55 2.52
N ILE A 102 -11.32 -4.91 3.30
CA ILE A 102 -9.90 -4.83 3.00
C ILE A 102 -9.14 -5.34 4.21
N HIS A 103 -8.57 -6.53 4.06
CA HIS A 103 -7.69 -7.12 5.07
C HIS A 103 -6.31 -6.50 4.95
N PHE A 104 -6.04 -5.53 5.82
CA PHE A 104 -4.76 -4.84 5.85
C PHE A 104 -3.78 -5.55 6.78
N LYS A 105 -2.55 -5.75 6.30
CA LYS A 105 -1.42 -6.24 7.09
C LYS A 105 -0.28 -5.22 7.09
N ASN A 106 0.14 -4.80 8.28
CA ASN A 106 1.34 -4.00 8.43
C ASN A 106 2.58 -4.91 8.60
N ASN A 107 3.41 -5.04 7.57
CA ASN A 107 4.72 -5.69 7.64
C ASN A 107 5.87 -4.67 7.61
N LEU A 108 5.59 -3.37 7.82
CA LEU A 108 6.60 -2.33 7.99
C LEU A 108 7.26 -2.41 9.38
N PRO A 109 8.46 -1.84 9.55
CA PRO A 109 9.11 -1.75 10.86
C PRO A 109 8.50 -0.67 11.77
N GLU A 110 7.50 0.08 11.31
CA GLU A 110 6.87 1.16 12.07
C GLU A 110 5.32 1.13 11.98
N PRO A 111 4.61 1.73 12.95
CA PRO A 111 3.16 1.86 12.88
C PRO A 111 2.73 2.65 11.65
N THR A 112 1.60 2.26 11.05
CA THR A 112 1.05 2.93 9.88
C THR A 112 -0.48 2.91 9.89
N THR A 113 -1.10 3.62 8.95
CA THR A 113 -2.52 3.53 8.65
C THR A 113 -2.72 3.47 7.14
N VAL A 114 -3.95 3.25 6.67
CA VAL A 114 -4.31 3.44 5.26
C VAL A 114 -5.51 4.38 5.21
N HIS A 115 -5.29 5.60 4.74
CA HIS A 115 -6.35 6.58 4.55
C HIS A 115 -6.88 6.52 3.12
N TRP A 116 -8.21 6.44 2.98
CA TRP A 116 -8.92 6.34 1.71
C TRP A 116 -9.37 7.73 1.23
N HIS A 117 -8.40 8.51 0.80
CA HIS A 117 -8.53 9.94 0.56
C HIS A 117 -9.68 10.30 -0.39
N GLY A 118 -10.67 11.03 0.14
CA GLY A 118 -11.82 11.51 -0.61
C GLY A 118 -13.03 10.56 -0.61
N ILE A 119 -12.89 9.35 -0.06
CA ILE A 119 -14.02 8.47 0.18
C ILE A 119 -14.67 8.85 1.51
N HIS A 120 -15.99 8.93 1.54
CA HIS A 120 -16.69 9.15 2.79
C HIS A 120 -16.91 7.82 3.52
N LEU A 121 -16.29 7.69 4.70
CA LEU A 121 -16.25 6.46 5.47
C LEU A 121 -16.60 6.69 6.95
N PRO A 122 -17.05 5.66 7.67
CA PRO A 122 -17.00 5.63 9.13
C PRO A 122 -15.57 5.82 9.65
N VAL A 123 -15.42 6.36 10.85
CA VAL A 123 -14.11 6.69 11.42
C VAL A 123 -13.21 5.46 11.56
N GLU A 124 -13.79 4.30 11.86
CA GLU A 124 -13.10 3.01 12.02
C GLU A 124 -12.50 2.48 10.70
N SER A 125 -13.02 2.96 9.57
CA SER A 125 -12.57 2.60 8.23
C SER A 125 -11.82 3.72 7.53
N ASP A 126 -11.63 4.89 8.16
CA ASP A 126 -11.01 6.06 7.52
C ASP A 126 -9.47 6.04 7.55
N GLY A 127 -8.86 5.25 8.46
CA GLY A 127 -7.39 5.21 8.60
C GLY A 127 -6.81 6.42 9.32
N SER A 128 -7.56 6.94 10.29
CA SER A 128 -7.18 8.08 11.13
C SER A 128 -5.86 7.84 11.88
N PRO A 129 -5.01 8.88 12.08
CA PRO A 129 -3.76 8.76 12.85
C PRO A 129 -4.00 8.35 14.32
N PHE A 130 -5.24 8.46 14.83
CA PHE A 130 -5.60 8.01 16.18
C PHE A 130 -5.76 6.49 16.31
N GLN A 131 -5.76 5.75 15.20
CA GLN A 131 -5.87 4.28 15.16
C GLN A 131 -4.69 3.67 14.38
N PRO A 132 -3.44 3.84 14.86
CA PRO A 132 -2.28 3.28 14.20
C PRO A 132 -2.27 1.76 14.29
N ILE A 133 -1.90 1.10 13.19
CA ILE A 133 -1.72 -0.36 13.13
C ILE A 133 -0.25 -0.67 13.37
N ALA A 134 0.06 -1.39 14.45
CA ALA A 134 1.45 -1.63 14.84
C ALA A 134 2.17 -2.60 13.87
N PRO A 135 3.52 -2.62 13.88
CA PRO A 135 4.29 -3.60 13.12
C PRO A 135 3.85 -5.04 13.40
N GLY A 136 3.55 -5.78 12.34
CA GLY A 136 3.08 -7.16 12.43
C GLY A 136 1.59 -7.31 12.75
N GLU A 137 0.83 -6.22 12.93
CA GLU A 137 -0.61 -6.28 13.18
C GLU A 137 -1.44 -6.21 11.90
N THR A 138 -2.73 -6.52 12.05
CA THR A 138 -3.74 -6.49 10.98
C THR A 138 -4.90 -5.60 11.37
N HIS A 139 -5.56 -5.02 10.38
CA HIS A 139 -6.82 -4.30 10.55
C HIS A 139 -7.71 -4.49 9.34
N ASP A 140 -9.01 -4.65 9.59
CA ASP A 140 -9.99 -4.79 8.52
C ASP A 140 -10.70 -3.45 8.32
N TYR A 141 -10.57 -2.89 7.11
CA TYR A 141 -11.39 -1.76 6.70
C TYR A 141 -12.64 -2.30 6.03
N ALA A 142 -13.82 -1.87 6.50
CA ALA A 142 -15.10 -2.32 5.96
C ALA A 142 -16.05 -1.14 5.74
N PHE A 143 -16.60 -1.03 4.53
CA PHE A 143 -17.54 0.04 4.19
C PHE A 143 -18.38 -0.27 2.95
N THR A 144 -19.50 0.43 2.80
CA THR A 144 -20.31 0.37 1.58
C THR A 144 -20.06 1.59 0.71
N VAL A 145 -19.76 1.37 -0.57
CA VAL A 145 -19.61 2.46 -1.55
C VAL A 145 -20.98 3.09 -1.79
N ARG A 146 -21.11 4.38 -1.56
CA ARG A 146 -22.41 5.05 -1.66
C ARG A 146 -22.81 5.35 -3.10
N PRO A 147 -24.12 5.43 -3.39
CA PRO A 147 -24.59 5.93 -4.68
C PRO A 147 -24.17 7.39 -4.90
N GLY A 148 -23.87 7.74 -6.16
CA GLY A 148 -23.49 9.10 -6.55
C GLY A 148 -22.07 9.51 -6.12
N THR A 149 -21.21 8.55 -5.78
CA THR A 149 -19.80 8.80 -5.40
C THR A 149 -18.80 8.19 -6.37
N ALA A 150 -19.24 7.78 -7.57
CA ALA A 150 -18.33 7.36 -8.64
C ALA A 150 -17.30 8.45 -8.98
N GLY A 151 -16.04 8.05 -9.10
CA GLY A 151 -14.91 8.95 -9.28
C GLY A 151 -13.57 8.25 -9.19
N THR A 152 -12.51 9.05 -9.23
CA THR A 152 -11.13 8.59 -9.00
C THR A 152 -10.66 9.14 -7.67
N TYR A 153 -10.23 8.26 -6.77
CA TYR A 153 -9.66 8.65 -5.48
C TYR A 153 -8.24 8.10 -5.35
N TRP A 154 -7.67 8.16 -4.15
CA TRP A 154 -6.37 7.60 -3.86
C TRP A 154 -6.32 7.11 -2.42
N TYR A 155 -5.37 6.24 -2.10
CA TYR A 155 -5.12 5.82 -0.73
C TYR A 155 -3.64 5.97 -0.40
N HIS A 156 -3.37 6.32 0.86
CA HIS A 156 -2.00 6.57 1.31
C HIS A 156 -1.87 6.36 2.82
N PRO A 157 -0.63 6.14 3.33
CA PRO A 157 -0.39 6.16 4.77
C PRO A 157 -0.78 7.51 5.38
N HIS A 158 -1.39 7.48 6.56
CA HIS A 158 -1.65 8.69 7.34
C HIS A 158 -1.32 8.56 8.85
N PRO A 159 -0.15 7.98 9.22
CA PRO A 159 0.27 7.90 10.62
C PRO A 159 0.68 9.27 11.19
N ASP A 160 0.57 9.42 12.52
CA ASP A 160 1.03 10.63 13.21
C ASP A 160 2.50 10.94 12.87
N ARG A 161 2.77 12.20 12.48
CA ARG A 161 4.10 12.76 12.17
C ARG A 161 4.94 12.06 11.11
N ARG A 162 4.49 10.93 10.55
CA ARG A 162 5.24 10.09 9.61
C ARG A 162 4.63 10.03 8.21
N THR A 163 3.47 10.64 7.98
CA THR A 163 2.80 10.70 6.66
C THR A 163 3.75 11.09 5.51
N GLY A 164 4.51 12.17 5.67
CA GLY A 164 5.40 12.65 4.60
C GLY A 164 6.52 11.67 4.25
N PHE A 165 7.05 10.95 5.24
CA PHE A 165 8.08 9.93 5.04
C PHE A 165 7.47 8.64 4.47
N ALA A 166 6.29 8.23 4.94
CA ALA A 166 5.68 6.97 4.53
C ALA A 166 5.18 6.99 3.06
N ILE A 167 4.98 8.18 2.49
CA ILE A 167 4.61 8.37 1.07
C ILE A 167 5.83 8.42 0.14
N GLY A 168 7.02 8.82 0.65
CA GLY A 168 8.14 9.28 -0.18
C GLY A 168 9.52 8.74 0.17
#